data_AF-W5VJL6-F1
#
_entry.id   AF-W5VJL6-F1
#
_cell.length_a   1.000
_cell.length_b   1.000
_cell.length_c   1.000
_cell.angle_alpha   90.00
_cell.angle_beta   90.00
_cell.angle_gamma   90.00
#
_symmetry.space_group_name_H-M   'P 1'
#
loop_
_entity.id
_entity.type
_entity.pdbx_description
1 polymer ?
#
loop_
_entity_poly.entity_id
_entity_poly.type
_entity_poly.pdbx_seq_one_letter_code
_entity_poly.pdbx_strand_id
1 'polypeptide(L)'
;SIVHPGEDSELGVAERESLLSVTHTITSLNTGKQFRQRLLGILDTISFEQSYPSPLHVNFFDKAQIEALVRSLETRARDGVTYCDVRALRQVLLTELANQQGPMVAGQRPHIMEEIQMVLETVVAHNEVREALQRKKRAFESWRQVVEVLLTSVPQDLLSGERRQALLIDLLQELLLKVTGDDVSFEASSLVSERPSLTTLA
;
A
#
# COMPACT_ATOMS: atom_id res chain seq x y z
N SER A 1 34.92 58.23 -46.97
CA SER A 1 33.97 57.94 -45.88
C SER A 1 34.04 56.47 -45.51
N ILE A 2 34.26 56.23 -44.24
CA ILE A 2 34.15 54.96 -43.52
C ILE A 2 32.66 54.57 -43.47
N VAL A 3 32.31 53.28 -43.69
CA VAL A 3 31.40 52.47 -42.85
C VAL A 3 31.52 50.99 -43.26
N HIS A 4 31.60 50.15 -42.23
CA HIS A 4 31.78 48.71 -42.08
C HIS A 4 31.16 47.76 -43.13
N PRO A 5 31.86 46.66 -43.48
CA PRO A 5 31.19 45.44 -43.92
C PRO A 5 30.50 44.79 -42.70
N GLY A 6 29.26 44.34 -42.89
CA GLY A 6 28.51 43.60 -41.90
C GLY A 6 29.24 42.32 -41.52
N GLU A 7 29.52 42.18 -40.23
CA GLU A 7 29.88 40.94 -39.58
C GLU A 7 28.64 40.04 -39.57
N ASP A 8 28.40 39.35 -40.67
CA ASP A 8 27.56 38.15 -40.65
C ASP A 8 28.31 37.12 -39.82
N SER A 9 28.01 37.10 -38.52
CA SER A 9 28.44 36.04 -37.60
C SER A 9 27.85 34.71 -38.05
N GLU A 10 28.50 34.06 -39.00
CA GLU A 10 28.38 32.62 -39.20
C GLU A 10 28.91 31.94 -37.93
N LEU A 11 28.00 31.67 -36.99
CA LEU A 11 28.23 30.77 -35.87
C LEU A 11 28.91 29.51 -36.40
N GLY A 12 30.18 29.33 -36.04
CA GLY A 12 31.01 28.23 -36.51
C GLY A 12 30.33 26.90 -36.20
N VAL A 13 30.47 25.93 -37.10
CA VAL A 13 29.86 24.59 -36.98
C VAL A 13 30.14 23.95 -35.60
N ALA A 14 31.34 24.17 -35.05
CA ALA A 14 31.73 23.70 -33.71
C ALA A 14 30.94 24.37 -32.56
N GLU A 15 30.57 25.64 -32.70
CA GLU A 15 29.77 26.37 -31.70
C GLU A 15 28.29 25.94 -31.77
N ARG A 16 27.78 25.65 -32.97
CA ARG A 16 26.48 24.99 -33.16
C ARG A 16 26.44 23.58 -32.59
N GLU A 17 27.47 22.77 -32.81
CA GLU A 17 27.58 21.42 -32.21
C GLU A 17 27.71 21.47 -30.68
N SER A 18 28.45 22.45 -30.14
CA SER A 18 28.55 22.69 -28.71
C SER A 18 27.19 23.10 -28.10
N LEU A 19 26.46 24.02 -28.74
CA LEU A 19 25.12 24.41 -28.30
C LEU A 19 24.11 23.26 -28.38
N LEU A 20 24.16 22.43 -29.43
CA LEU A 20 23.31 21.24 -29.56
C LEU A 20 23.64 20.20 -28.47
N SER A 21 24.91 19.98 -28.18
CA SER A 21 25.38 19.08 -27.11
C SER A 21 24.93 19.56 -25.72
N VAL A 22 25.09 20.87 -25.43
CA VAL A 22 24.62 21.49 -24.19
C VAL A 22 23.10 21.38 -24.07
N THR A 23 22.36 21.63 -25.15
CA THR A 23 20.89 21.55 -25.15
C THR A 23 20.40 20.12 -24.94
N HIS A 24 21.05 19.12 -25.56
CA HIS A 24 20.77 17.69 -25.35
C HIS A 24 21.04 17.28 -23.90
N THR A 25 22.15 17.74 -23.33
CA THR A 25 22.54 17.48 -21.94
C THR A 25 21.54 18.10 -20.95
N ILE A 26 21.14 19.36 -21.13
CA ILE A 26 20.14 20.04 -20.30
C ILE A 26 18.77 19.34 -20.39
N THR A 27 18.38 18.88 -21.59
CA THR A 27 17.10 18.18 -21.80
C THR A 27 17.09 16.81 -21.11
N SER A 28 18.18 16.05 -21.20
CA SER A 28 18.34 14.81 -20.42
C SER A 28 18.33 15.11 -18.92
N LEU A 29 19.03 16.16 -18.47
CA LEU A 29 19.11 16.57 -17.06
C LEU A 29 17.72 16.92 -16.48
N ASN A 30 16.92 17.67 -17.21
CA ASN A 30 15.54 17.98 -16.82
C ASN A 30 14.67 16.72 -16.79
N THR A 31 14.80 15.86 -17.80
CA THR A 31 14.04 14.62 -17.92
C THR A 31 14.23 13.70 -16.69
N GLY A 32 15.46 13.44 -16.23
CA GLY A 32 15.69 12.61 -15.04
C GLY A 32 15.23 13.24 -13.72
N LYS A 33 15.31 14.57 -13.56
CA LYS A 33 14.76 15.26 -12.36
C LYS A 33 13.24 15.19 -12.33
N GLN A 34 12.59 15.40 -13.48
CA GLN A 34 11.14 15.29 -13.65
C GLN A 34 10.66 13.84 -13.40
N PHE A 35 11.43 12.85 -13.85
CA PHE A 35 11.12 11.44 -13.56
C PHE A 35 11.19 11.12 -12.08
N ARG A 36 12.26 11.57 -11.39
CA ARG A 36 12.37 11.42 -9.93
C ARG A 36 11.16 12.00 -9.22
N GLN A 37 10.82 13.25 -9.50
CA GLN A 37 9.70 13.94 -8.85
C GLN A 37 8.36 13.24 -9.08
N ARG A 38 8.13 12.70 -10.28
CA ARG A 38 6.90 11.95 -10.59
C ARG A 38 6.84 10.60 -9.87
N LEU A 39 7.96 9.86 -9.83
CA LEU A 39 8.03 8.57 -9.14
C LEU A 39 7.87 8.73 -7.63
N LEU A 40 8.52 9.73 -7.05
CA LEU A 40 8.35 10.07 -5.63
C LEU A 40 6.95 10.58 -5.36
N GLY A 41 6.38 11.42 -6.23
CA GLY A 41 5.00 11.88 -6.09
C GLY A 41 3.96 10.75 -6.10
N ILE A 42 4.18 9.69 -6.89
CA ILE A 42 3.34 8.49 -6.82
C ILE A 42 3.58 7.74 -5.51
N LEU A 43 4.84 7.56 -5.11
CA LEU A 43 5.18 6.93 -3.83
C LEU A 43 4.55 7.67 -2.66
N ASP A 44 4.46 9.00 -2.72
CA ASP A 44 3.85 9.88 -1.72
C ASP A 44 2.38 9.58 -1.47
N THR A 45 1.65 9.15 -2.51
CA THR A 45 0.24 8.73 -2.38
C THR A 45 0.05 7.40 -1.64
N ILE A 46 1.12 6.63 -1.44
CA ILE A 46 1.08 5.33 -0.77
C ILE A 46 1.37 5.54 0.72
N SER A 47 0.37 5.27 1.56
CA SER A 47 0.53 5.23 3.02
C SER A 47 0.96 3.83 3.46
N PHE A 48 1.98 3.79 4.31
CA PHE A 48 2.50 2.56 4.96
C PHE A 48 1.99 2.39 6.39
N GLU A 49 1.21 3.35 6.89
CA GLU A 49 0.60 3.30 8.21
C GLU A 49 -0.60 2.36 8.19
N GLN A 50 -0.88 1.62 9.25
CA GLN A 50 -2.10 0.81 9.36
C GLN A 50 -2.64 0.88 10.79
N SER A 51 -3.89 1.33 10.93
CA SER A 51 -4.64 1.20 12.17
C SER A 51 -5.34 -0.15 12.22
N TYR A 52 -5.44 -0.72 13.41
CA TYR A 52 -6.10 -1.99 13.64
C TYR A 52 -7.21 -1.83 14.67
N PRO A 53 -8.29 -2.61 14.56
CA PRO A 53 -9.37 -2.56 15.53
C PRO A 53 -8.88 -3.02 16.90
N SER A 54 -9.50 -2.48 17.95
CA SER A 54 -9.24 -2.92 19.32
C SER A 54 -9.59 -4.40 19.50
N PRO A 55 -8.90 -5.10 20.41
CA PRO A 55 -9.14 -6.52 20.66
C PRO A 55 -10.57 -6.77 21.14
N LEU A 56 -11.16 -7.87 20.66
CA LEU A 56 -12.51 -8.24 21.03
C LEU A 56 -12.56 -8.74 22.48
N HIS A 57 -13.38 -8.08 23.30
CA HIS A 57 -13.73 -8.52 24.65
C HIS A 57 -15.10 -9.17 24.63
N VAL A 58 -15.12 -10.49 24.87
CA VAL A 58 -16.34 -11.30 25.03
C VAL A 58 -16.41 -11.86 26.44
N ASN A 59 -17.62 -11.87 26.99
CA ASN A 59 -18.01 -12.32 28.32
C ASN A 59 -18.86 -13.60 28.26
N PHE A 60 -19.64 -13.81 27.20
CA PHE A 60 -20.51 -14.97 27.03
C PHE A 60 -19.94 -15.99 26.05
N PHE A 61 -19.24 -15.53 25.01
CA PHE A 61 -18.58 -16.41 24.05
C PHE A 61 -17.17 -16.81 24.46
N ASP A 62 -16.80 -18.04 24.11
CA ASP A 62 -15.41 -18.49 24.09
C ASP A 62 -14.69 -17.90 22.87
N LYS A 63 -13.61 -17.14 23.14
CA LYS A 63 -12.79 -16.49 22.10
C LYS A 63 -12.24 -17.48 21.08
N ALA A 64 -11.75 -18.64 21.52
CA ALA A 64 -11.16 -19.63 20.64
C ALA A 64 -12.21 -20.25 19.70
N GLN A 65 -13.43 -20.44 20.20
CA GLN A 65 -14.54 -20.96 19.40
C GLN A 65 -15.01 -19.93 18.36
N ILE A 66 -15.11 -18.65 18.73
CA ILE A 66 -15.43 -17.56 17.80
C ILE A 66 -14.34 -17.44 16.72
N GLU A 67 -13.07 -17.47 17.10
CA GLU A 67 -11.97 -17.43 16.14
C GLU A 67 -12.00 -18.63 15.18
N ALA A 68 -12.25 -19.84 15.69
CA ALA A 68 -12.37 -21.03 14.85
C ALA A 68 -13.57 -20.96 13.89
N LEU A 69 -14.69 -20.40 14.35
CA LEU A 69 -15.88 -20.18 13.51
C LEU A 69 -15.64 -19.11 12.44
N VAL A 70 -15.00 -18.00 12.80
CA VAL A 70 -14.61 -16.96 11.83
C VAL A 70 -13.71 -17.57 10.76
N ARG A 71 -12.71 -18.37 11.15
CA ARG A 71 -11.81 -19.06 10.21
C ARG A 71 -12.53 -20.05 9.29
N SER A 72 -13.54 -20.77 9.79
CA SER A 72 -14.29 -21.72 8.95
C SER A 72 -15.18 -21.03 7.91
N LEU A 73 -15.53 -19.76 8.15
CA LEU A 73 -16.33 -18.92 7.27
C LEU A 73 -15.49 -17.97 6.39
N GLU A 74 -14.17 -18.10 6.43
CA GLU A 74 -13.28 -17.34 5.57
C GLU A 74 -13.34 -17.82 4.12
N THR A 75 -13.55 -16.87 3.20
CA THR A 75 -13.51 -17.11 1.76
C THR A 75 -12.44 -16.25 1.12
N ARG A 76 -11.67 -16.85 0.21
CA ARG A 76 -10.66 -16.12 -0.57
C ARG A 76 -11.32 -15.50 -1.80
N ALA A 77 -11.28 -14.17 -1.87
CA ALA A 77 -11.73 -13.43 -3.04
C ALA A 77 -10.72 -13.55 -4.20
N ARG A 78 -11.20 -13.27 -5.42
CA ARG A 78 -10.40 -13.33 -6.67
C ARG A 78 -9.16 -12.45 -6.64
N ASP A 79 -9.22 -11.40 -5.86
CA ASP A 79 -8.21 -10.37 -5.73
C ASP A 79 -7.12 -10.79 -4.70
N GLY A 80 -7.28 -11.97 -4.09
CA GLY A 80 -6.33 -12.60 -3.20
C GLY A 80 -6.58 -12.33 -1.72
N VAL A 81 -7.52 -11.45 -1.37
CA VAL A 81 -7.88 -11.14 0.03
C VAL A 81 -8.77 -12.22 0.60
N THR A 82 -8.59 -12.53 1.89
CA THR A 82 -9.43 -13.48 2.62
C THR A 82 -10.38 -12.72 3.52
N TYR A 83 -11.69 -12.93 3.34
CA TYR A 83 -12.74 -12.26 4.10
C TYR A 83 -13.58 -13.28 4.84
N CYS A 84 -13.99 -12.96 6.07
CA CYS A 84 -15.03 -13.73 6.74
C CYS A 84 -16.41 -13.33 6.20
N ASP A 85 -17.27 -14.30 5.88
CA ASP A 85 -18.67 -14.04 5.54
C ASP A 85 -19.45 -13.65 6.80
N VAL A 86 -19.65 -12.35 6.98
CA VAL A 86 -20.36 -11.76 8.12
C VAL A 86 -21.84 -12.19 8.16
N ARG A 87 -22.47 -12.44 7.01
CA ARG A 87 -23.87 -12.87 6.95
C ARG A 87 -24.00 -14.31 7.42
N ALA A 88 -23.13 -15.19 6.94
CA ALA A 88 -23.07 -16.57 7.39
C ALA A 88 -22.77 -16.64 8.90
N LEU A 89 -21.80 -15.83 9.38
CA LEU A 89 -21.45 -15.76 10.80
C LEU A 89 -22.63 -15.34 11.66
N ARG A 90 -23.32 -14.25 11.27
CA ARG A 90 -24.53 -13.80 11.95
C ARG A 90 -25.60 -14.88 12.00
N GLN A 91 -25.82 -15.60 10.90
CA GLN A 91 -26.83 -16.65 10.82
C GLN A 91 -26.49 -17.81 11.77
N VAL A 92 -25.22 -18.25 11.82
CA VAL A 92 -24.77 -19.31 12.74
C VAL A 92 -24.97 -18.88 14.20
N LEU A 93 -24.51 -17.68 14.57
CA LEU A 93 -24.63 -17.17 15.94
C LEU A 93 -26.08 -17.01 16.39
N LEU A 94 -26.96 -16.48 15.53
CA LEU A 94 -28.38 -16.34 15.84
C LEU A 94 -29.11 -17.69 15.92
N THR A 95 -28.73 -18.64 15.08
CA THR A 95 -29.29 -20.00 15.12
C THR A 95 -28.90 -20.69 16.41
N GLU A 96 -27.64 -20.58 16.82
CA GLU A 96 -27.16 -21.13 18.09
C GLU A 96 -27.92 -20.51 19.28
N LEU A 97 -28.06 -19.18 19.32
CA LEU A 97 -28.83 -18.49 20.36
C LEU A 97 -30.32 -18.86 20.37
N ALA A 98 -30.91 -19.23 19.23
CA ALA A 98 -32.29 -19.70 19.14
C ALA A 98 -32.45 -21.14 19.66
N ASN A 99 -31.44 -21.98 19.44
CA ASN A 99 -31.41 -23.37 19.90
C ASN A 99 -31.17 -23.50 21.40
N GLN A 100 -30.55 -22.50 22.03
CA GLN A 100 -30.41 -22.46 23.49
C GLN A 100 -31.72 -22.06 24.16
N GLN A 101 -32.34 -23.03 24.85
CA GLN A 101 -33.58 -22.85 25.60
C GLN A 101 -33.33 -23.08 27.09
N GLY A 102 -33.63 -22.09 27.91
CA GLY A 102 -33.53 -22.18 29.37
C GLY A 102 -33.91 -20.87 30.07
N PRO A 103 -34.50 -20.92 31.28
CA PRO A 103 -34.91 -19.71 32.03
C PRO A 103 -33.74 -18.74 32.28
N MET A 104 -32.54 -19.28 32.48
CA MET A 104 -31.30 -18.51 32.68
C MET A 104 -30.85 -17.78 31.42
N VAL A 105 -30.97 -18.43 30.25
CA VAL A 105 -30.62 -17.85 28.94
C VAL A 105 -31.60 -16.75 28.54
N ALA A 106 -32.89 -16.89 28.90
CA ALA A 106 -33.90 -15.88 28.59
C ALA A 106 -33.58 -14.51 29.19
N GLY A 107 -33.05 -14.46 30.42
CA GLY A 107 -32.62 -13.21 31.06
C GLY A 107 -31.33 -12.61 30.48
N GLN A 108 -30.43 -13.44 29.95
CA GLN A 108 -29.15 -13.02 29.38
C GLN A 108 -29.20 -12.74 27.87
N ARG A 109 -30.29 -13.14 27.20
CA ARG A 109 -30.48 -13.02 25.76
C ARG A 109 -30.19 -11.61 25.19
N PRO A 110 -30.56 -10.49 25.86
CA PRO A 110 -30.22 -9.16 25.36
C PRO A 110 -28.71 -8.90 25.35
N HIS A 111 -27.99 -9.33 26.40
CA HIS A 111 -26.53 -9.16 26.49
C HIS A 111 -25.78 -10.05 25.51
N ILE A 112 -26.24 -11.27 25.27
CA ILE A 112 -25.66 -12.15 24.25
C ILE A 112 -25.88 -11.54 22.85
N MET A 113 -27.04 -10.91 22.61
CA MET A 113 -27.30 -10.23 21.34
C MET A 113 -26.38 -9.03 21.11
N GLU A 114 -26.14 -8.24 22.15
CA GLU A 114 -25.16 -7.13 22.12
C GLU A 114 -23.76 -7.66 21.82
N GLU A 115 -23.36 -8.77 22.44
CA GLU A 115 -22.07 -9.38 22.18
C GLU A 115 -21.93 -9.96 20.76
N ILE A 116 -23.00 -10.56 20.21
CA ILE A 116 -23.05 -10.95 18.79
C ILE A 116 -22.79 -9.73 17.91
N GLN A 117 -23.40 -8.59 18.21
CA GLN A 117 -23.20 -7.36 17.45
C GLN A 117 -21.74 -6.89 17.52
N MET A 118 -21.12 -6.89 18.71
CA MET A 118 -19.70 -6.56 18.87
C MET A 118 -18.77 -7.49 18.08
N VAL A 119 -19.07 -8.80 18.04
CA VAL A 119 -18.30 -9.77 17.24
C VAL A 119 -18.40 -9.43 15.76
N LEU A 120 -19.62 -9.18 15.26
CA LEU A 120 -19.84 -8.86 13.84
C LEU A 120 -19.15 -7.57 13.42
N GLU A 121 -19.25 -6.51 14.23
CA GLU A 121 -18.56 -5.23 13.99
C GLU A 121 -17.05 -5.41 13.96
N THR A 122 -16.51 -6.18 14.90
CA THR A 122 -15.08 -6.48 14.94
C THR A 122 -14.62 -7.22 13.68
N VAL A 123 -15.38 -8.22 13.23
CA VAL A 123 -15.06 -8.98 12.01
C VAL A 123 -15.13 -8.09 10.75
N VAL A 124 -16.09 -7.17 10.68
CA VAL A 124 -16.15 -6.16 9.61
C VAL A 124 -14.89 -5.29 9.60
N ALA A 125 -14.49 -4.75 10.77
CA ALA A 125 -13.29 -3.94 10.87
C ALA A 125 -12.02 -4.71 10.44
N HIS A 126 -11.90 -5.98 10.82
CA HIS A 126 -10.79 -6.83 10.36
C HIS A 126 -10.81 -7.05 8.84
N ASN A 127 -11.98 -7.26 8.25
CA ASN A 127 -12.13 -7.38 6.80
C ASN A 127 -11.68 -6.09 6.08
N GLU A 128 -12.06 -4.92 6.61
CA GLU A 128 -11.65 -3.61 6.08
C GLU A 128 -10.13 -3.40 6.16
N VAL A 129 -9.50 -3.79 7.27
CA VAL A 129 -8.03 -3.76 7.41
C VAL A 129 -7.36 -4.65 6.37
N ARG A 130 -7.83 -5.89 6.20
CA ARG A 130 -7.28 -6.82 5.19
C ARG A 130 -7.40 -6.26 3.77
N GLU A 131 -8.52 -5.62 3.45
CA GLU A 131 -8.71 -4.93 2.18
C GLU A 131 -7.76 -3.74 2.02
N ALA A 132 -7.64 -2.90 3.05
CA ALA A 132 -6.75 -1.74 3.04
C ALA A 132 -5.29 -2.14 2.83
N LEU A 133 -4.82 -3.16 3.55
CA LEU A 133 -3.48 -3.73 3.40
C LEU A 133 -3.25 -4.25 1.98
N GLN A 134 -4.22 -4.97 1.41
CA GLN A 134 -4.09 -5.45 0.04
C GLN A 134 -4.06 -4.31 -0.98
N ARG A 135 -4.90 -3.27 -0.81
CA ARG A 135 -4.87 -2.09 -1.68
C ARG A 135 -3.52 -1.38 -1.62
N LYS A 136 -2.96 -1.18 -0.42
CA LYS A 136 -1.62 -0.60 -0.22
C LYS A 136 -0.54 -1.43 -0.89
N LYS A 137 -0.57 -2.76 -0.68
CA LYS A 137 0.35 -3.71 -1.31
C LYS A 137 0.30 -3.62 -2.83
N ARG A 138 -0.90 -3.60 -3.43
CA ARG A 138 -1.06 -3.47 -4.89
C ARG A 138 -0.57 -2.13 -5.41
N ALA A 139 -0.86 -1.04 -4.71
CA ALA A 139 -0.38 0.28 -5.09
C ALA A 139 1.15 0.33 -5.10
N PHE A 140 1.78 -0.22 -4.05
CA PHE A 140 3.24 -0.33 -3.95
C PHE A 140 3.85 -1.21 -5.04
N GLU A 141 3.27 -2.39 -5.30
CA GLU A 141 3.74 -3.28 -6.37
C GLU A 141 3.60 -2.61 -7.75
N SER A 142 2.51 -1.88 -7.99
CA SER A 142 2.31 -1.13 -9.23
C SER A 142 3.34 -0.03 -9.40
N TRP A 143 3.65 0.70 -8.32
CA TRP A 143 4.72 1.71 -8.32
C TRP A 143 6.09 1.06 -8.61
N ARG A 144 6.41 -0.06 -7.95
CA ARG A 144 7.65 -0.83 -8.19
C ARG A 144 7.76 -1.24 -9.66
N GLN A 145 6.67 -1.73 -10.24
CA GLN A 145 6.63 -2.14 -11.65
C GLN A 145 6.85 -0.95 -12.60
N VAL A 146 6.29 0.23 -12.30
CA VAL A 146 6.55 1.45 -13.08
C VAL A 146 8.04 1.83 -13.02
N VAL A 147 8.63 1.81 -11.82
CA VAL A 147 10.07 2.07 -11.64
C VAL A 147 10.91 1.08 -12.46
N GLU A 148 10.59 -0.21 -12.38
CA GLU A 148 11.30 -1.28 -13.08
C GLU A 148 11.22 -1.11 -14.61
N VAL A 149 10.02 -0.91 -15.15
CA VAL A 149 9.84 -0.70 -16.60
C VAL A 149 10.58 0.55 -17.05
N LEU A 150 10.53 1.65 -16.31
CA LEU A 150 11.23 2.88 -16.69
C LEU A 150 12.75 2.71 -16.65
N LEU A 151 13.29 2.09 -15.60
CA LEU A 151 14.74 1.90 -15.47
C LEU A 151 15.31 0.86 -16.44
N THR A 152 14.48 -0.04 -16.99
CA THR A 152 14.93 -1.07 -17.94
C THR A 152 14.68 -0.70 -19.40
N SER A 153 13.60 0.04 -19.70
CA SER A 153 13.21 0.37 -21.09
C SER A 153 13.84 1.64 -21.63
N VAL A 154 14.26 2.58 -20.76
CA VAL A 154 14.88 3.82 -21.24
C VAL A 154 16.22 3.49 -21.90
N PRO A 155 16.57 4.08 -23.07
CA PRO A 155 17.89 3.93 -23.70
C PRO A 155 19.02 4.59 -22.90
N GLN A 156 20.26 4.09 -23.03
CA GLN A 156 21.42 4.65 -22.31
C GLN A 156 21.71 6.11 -22.70
N ASP A 157 21.40 6.49 -23.93
CA ASP A 157 21.59 7.84 -24.46
C ASP A 157 20.71 8.89 -23.76
N LEU A 158 19.55 8.48 -23.24
CA LEU A 158 18.63 9.35 -22.51
C LEU A 158 18.88 9.30 -21.00
N LEU A 159 19.31 8.15 -20.49
CA LEU A 159 19.60 7.93 -19.08
C LEU A 159 20.82 7.00 -18.92
N SER A 160 21.98 7.59 -18.65
CA SER A 160 23.24 6.86 -18.50
C SER A 160 23.21 5.89 -17.31
N GLY A 161 24.10 4.90 -17.31
CA GLY A 161 24.21 3.90 -16.24
C GLY A 161 24.43 4.51 -14.84
N GLU A 162 25.37 5.45 -14.73
CA GLU A 162 25.65 6.18 -13.49
C GLU A 162 24.41 6.93 -12.99
N ARG A 163 23.65 7.54 -13.90
CA ARG A 163 22.45 8.28 -13.55
C ARG A 163 21.28 7.36 -13.15
N ARG A 164 21.17 6.17 -13.75
CA ARG A 164 20.22 5.14 -13.28
C ARG A 164 20.55 4.69 -11.87
N GLN A 165 21.81 4.45 -11.59
CA GLN A 165 22.27 4.05 -10.26
C GLN A 165 21.98 5.14 -9.24
N ALA A 166 22.29 6.40 -9.54
CA ALA A 166 21.96 7.53 -8.68
C ALA A 166 20.44 7.63 -8.41
N LEU A 167 19.61 7.54 -9.46
CA LEU A 167 18.15 7.55 -9.30
C LEU A 167 17.64 6.37 -8.47
N LEU A 168 18.19 5.16 -8.67
CA LEU A 168 17.79 3.98 -7.91
C LEU A 168 18.15 4.14 -6.43
N ILE A 169 19.37 4.59 -6.13
CA ILE A 169 19.83 4.84 -4.77
C ILE A 169 18.94 5.90 -4.11
N ASP A 170 18.64 7.01 -4.80
CA ASP A 170 17.76 8.06 -4.31
C ASP A 170 16.37 7.48 -3.97
N LEU A 171 15.74 6.74 -4.90
CA LEU A 171 14.42 6.14 -4.67
C LEU A 171 14.43 5.15 -3.50
N LEU A 172 15.51 4.37 -3.33
CA LEU A 172 15.66 3.44 -2.22
C LEU A 172 15.86 4.17 -0.89
N GLN A 173 16.58 5.28 -0.85
CA GLN A 173 16.74 6.10 0.35
C GLN A 173 15.42 6.73 0.78
N GLU A 174 14.65 7.27 -0.16
CA GLU A 174 13.33 7.85 0.11
C GLU A 174 12.34 6.77 0.57
N LEU A 175 12.37 5.59 -0.07
CA LEU A 175 11.58 4.44 0.37
C LEU A 175 11.97 3.99 1.78
N LEU A 176 13.27 3.91 2.07
CA LEU A 176 13.76 3.53 3.39
C LEU A 176 13.25 4.51 4.44
N LEU A 177 13.43 5.82 4.22
CA LEU A 177 12.93 6.86 5.12
C LEU A 177 11.43 6.72 5.37
N LYS A 178 10.67 6.44 4.31
CA LYS A 178 9.22 6.31 4.37
C LYS A 178 8.74 5.04 5.05
N VAL A 179 9.54 3.97 5.05
CA VAL A 179 9.24 2.69 5.73
C VAL A 179 9.78 2.65 7.17
N THR A 180 10.81 3.42 7.49
CA THR A 180 11.39 3.51 8.84
C THR A 180 10.82 4.64 9.69
N GLY A 181 9.82 5.40 9.20
CA GLY A 181 9.16 6.43 9.98
C GLY A 181 8.43 5.86 11.21
N ASP A 182 8.39 6.63 12.30
CA ASP A 182 7.90 6.18 13.62
C ASP A 182 6.44 5.67 13.63
N ASP A 183 5.62 6.09 12.66
CA ASP A 183 4.21 5.69 12.52
C ASP A 183 3.98 4.50 11.56
N VAL A 184 5.05 3.96 10.98
CA VAL A 184 4.94 2.81 10.06
C VAL A 184 4.69 1.55 10.88
N SER A 185 3.44 1.07 10.86
CA SER A 185 3.12 -0.27 11.34
C SER A 185 3.83 -1.27 10.44
N PHE A 186 5.04 -1.67 10.84
CA PHE A 186 5.91 -2.59 10.12
C PHE A 186 5.38 -4.03 10.23
N GLU A 187 4.22 -4.26 9.63
CA GLU A 187 3.78 -5.57 9.17
C GLU A 187 4.12 -5.74 7.68
N ALA A 188 4.92 -4.84 7.08
CA ALA A 188 5.45 -4.99 5.73
C ALA A 188 6.40 -6.21 5.60
N SER A 189 7.05 -6.63 6.69
CA SER A 189 7.83 -7.89 6.72
C SER A 189 6.99 -9.14 7.03
N SER A 190 5.74 -8.97 7.47
CA SER A 190 4.79 -10.05 7.77
C SER A 190 3.73 -10.25 6.68
N LEU A 191 3.74 -9.46 5.58
CA LEU A 191 2.77 -9.47 4.46
C LEU A 191 2.52 -10.83 3.76
N VAL A 192 3.14 -11.92 4.22
CA VAL A 192 2.90 -13.31 3.82
C VAL A 192 2.66 -14.26 5.01
N SER A 193 3.04 -13.97 6.26
CA SER A 193 3.18 -15.04 7.28
C SER A 193 2.35 -14.95 8.56
N GLU A 194 1.90 -13.80 9.08
CA GLU A 194 1.10 -13.81 10.31
C GLU A 194 -0.21 -13.03 10.15
N ARG A 195 -1.31 -13.79 10.17
CA ARG A 195 -2.67 -13.24 10.10
C ARG A 195 -2.99 -12.58 11.44
N PRO A 196 -3.50 -11.34 11.47
CA PRO A 196 -3.96 -10.75 12.71
C PRO A 196 -5.10 -11.61 13.26
N SER A 197 -4.83 -12.24 14.40
CA SER A 197 -5.85 -12.94 15.18
C SER A 197 -6.76 -11.90 15.82
N LEU A 198 -8.02 -12.24 16.11
CA LEU A 198 -8.97 -11.31 16.78
C LEU A 198 -8.47 -10.85 18.17
N THR A 199 -7.40 -11.48 18.65
CA THR A 199 -6.73 -11.32 19.94
C THR A 199 -5.37 -10.62 19.86
N THR A 200 -4.75 -10.51 18.68
CA THR A 200 -3.41 -9.92 18.53
C THR A 200 -3.56 -8.60 17.81
N LEU A 201 -3.68 -7.53 18.60
CA LEU A 201 -3.05 -6.22 18.40
C LEU A 201 -3.43 -5.34 19.60
N ALA A 202 -2.56 -5.39 20.60
CA ALA A 202 -2.39 -4.39 21.64
C ALA A 202 -0.97 -3.85 21.50
#